data_AF-A0A090QQH1-F1
#
_entry.id   AF-A0A090QQH1-F1
#
_cell.length_a   1.000
_cell.length_b   1.000
_cell.length_c   1.000
_cell.angle_alpha   90.00
_cell.angle_beta   90.00
_cell.angle_gamma   90.00
#
_symmetry.space_group_name_H-M   'P 1'
#
loop_
_entity.id
_entity.type
_entity.pdbx_description
1 polymer ?
#
loop_
_entity_poly.entity_id
_entity_poly.type
_entity_poly.pdbx_seq_one_letter_code
_entity_poly.pdbx_strand_id
1 'polypeptide(L)'
;MASSVSAGEIEVTSWLDTDAPTAGYTYTINDNTPGRFTFDISVPQTDADILGIAFSTDGATEYTAGNLDLMNFSALARDGSTASAPTGTFFNSNDCGAGCNFNGVPVSPFDVILRIGSQGSPLSDWYYDVSFDIADLGLSLNDFVTVGIRGQSVFGEDSDKAYQEIPECPNALAGLTRDCPNGPPEVPEPASLGLFLMGMAGVGWGMRRQRKQ
;
A
#
# COMPACT_ATOMS: atom_id res chain seq x y z
N MET A 1 -30.99 11.45 -10.77
CA MET A 1 -29.78 10.98 -11.46
C MET A 1 -28.97 10.27 -10.41
N ALA A 2 -28.76 8.96 -10.55
CA ALA A 2 -27.89 8.23 -9.64
C ALA A 2 -26.46 8.58 -10.02
N SER A 3 -25.75 9.33 -9.17
CA SER A 3 -24.30 9.41 -9.26
C SER A 3 -23.79 7.99 -9.00
N SER A 4 -23.22 7.36 -10.02
CA SER A 4 -22.36 6.21 -9.82
C SER A 4 -21.21 6.69 -8.95
N VAL A 5 -21.19 6.28 -7.68
CA VAL A 5 -20.01 6.44 -6.84
C VAL A 5 -18.91 5.65 -7.58
N SER A 6 -17.89 6.35 -8.06
CA SER A 6 -16.68 5.68 -8.53
C SER A 6 -16.11 4.96 -7.32
N ALA A 7 -15.86 3.66 -7.43
CA ALA A 7 -15.14 2.92 -6.40
C ALA A 7 -13.76 3.54 -6.21
N GLY A 8 -13.30 3.55 -4.96
CA GLY A 8 -11.97 3.99 -4.62
C GLY A 8 -10.97 2.85 -4.74
N GLU A 9 -9.70 3.22 -4.84
CA GLU A 9 -8.58 2.28 -4.89
C GLU A 9 -7.37 2.86 -4.15
N ILE A 10 -6.65 1.99 -3.46
CA ILE A 10 -5.28 2.21 -3.01
C ILE A 10 -4.39 1.36 -3.90
N GLU A 11 -3.35 1.93 -4.49
CA GLU A 11 -2.34 1.20 -5.25
C GLU A 11 -0.96 1.53 -4.71
N VAL A 12 -0.17 0.50 -4.39
CA VAL A 12 1.22 0.59 -3.92
C VAL A 12 2.13 -0.15 -4.90
N THR A 13 3.09 0.57 -5.49
CA THR A 13 4.09 0.05 -6.44
C THR A 13 5.54 0.39 -6.05
N SER A 14 5.72 1.14 -4.96
CA SER A 14 7.01 1.47 -4.39
C SER A 14 7.02 1.10 -2.92
N TRP A 15 8.17 0.61 -2.45
CA TRP A 15 8.29 -0.06 -1.17
C TRP A 15 9.46 0.47 -0.38
N LEU A 16 9.25 0.62 0.92
CA LEU A 16 10.33 0.64 1.88
C LEU A 16 10.73 -0.80 2.18
N ASP A 17 12.02 -1.03 2.43
CA ASP A 17 12.53 -2.36 2.67
C ASP A 17 13.66 -2.35 3.70
N THR A 18 13.63 -3.35 4.56
CA THR A 18 14.66 -3.58 5.57
C THR A 18 15.75 -4.53 5.11
N ASP A 19 15.50 -5.36 4.08
CA ASP A 19 16.35 -6.48 3.69
C ASP A 19 16.78 -6.44 2.20
N ALA A 20 16.90 -5.23 1.61
CA ALA A 20 17.20 -4.98 0.19
C ALA A 20 18.10 -6.03 -0.48
N PRO A 21 17.77 -6.50 -1.71
CA PRO A 21 16.91 -5.85 -2.70
C PRO A 21 15.41 -6.19 -2.59
N THR A 22 14.55 -5.28 -3.07
CA THR A 22 13.09 -5.43 -3.08
C THR A 22 12.57 -5.75 -4.49
N ALA A 23 11.64 -6.70 -4.60
CA ALA A 23 10.99 -7.00 -5.88
C ALA A 23 9.98 -5.93 -6.31
N GLY A 24 9.59 -5.93 -7.59
CA GLY A 24 8.63 -4.98 -8.16
C GLY A 24 7.18 -5.29 -7.84
N TYR A 25 6.78 -5.35 -6.57
CA TYR A 25 5.40 -5.68 -6.20
C TYR A 25 4.42 -4.56 -6.58
N THR A 26 3.23 -4.97 -6.99
CA THR A 26 2.02 -4.14 -7.04
C THR A 26 1.04 -4.67 -5.99
N TYR A 27 0.54 -3.80 -5.11
CA TYR A 27 -0.44 -4.13 -4.08
C TYR A 27 -1.60 -3.16 -4.19
N THR A 28 -2.80 -3.69 -4.39
CA THR A 28 -4.01 -2.88 -4.50
C THR A 28 -5.05 -3.27 -3.47
N ILE A 29 -5.85 -2.29 -3.03
CA ILE A 29 -7.04 -2.46 -2.21
C ILE A 29 -8.13 -1.61 -2.83
N ASN A 30 -9.26 -2.21 -3.23
CA ASN A 30 -10.40 -1.47 -3.77
C ASN A 30 -11.71 -1.84 -3.05
N ASP A 31 -12.70 -0.97 -3.14
CA ASP A 31 -14.02 -1.12 -2.51
C ASP A 31 -15.16 -1.31 -3.54
N ASN A 32 -14.82 -1.85 -4.72
CA ASN A 32 -15.79 -2.11 -5.80
C ASN A 32 -16.89 -3.10 -5.39
N THR A 33 -16.59 -4.00 -4.45
CA THR A 33 -17.50 -5.04 -3.98
C THR A 33 -18.28 -4.54 -2.76
N PRO A 34 -19.62 -4.41 -2.82
CA PRO A 34 -20.39 -3.90 -1.69
C PRO A 34 -20.16 -4.71 -0.40
N GLY A 35 -19.77 -4.02 0.67
CA GLY A 35 -19.52 -4.65 1.98
C GLY A 35 -18.13 -5.27 2.13
N ARG A 36 -17.23 -5.10 1.16
CA ARG A 36 -15.94 -5.78 1.10
C ARG A 36 -14.83 -4.91 0.54
N PHE A 37 -13.61 -5.22 0.95
CA PHE A 37 -12.40 -4.81 0.25
C PHE A 37 -11.86 -5.96 -0.57
N THR A 38 -11.49 -5.69 -1.81
CA THR A 38 -10.80 -6.62 -2.70
C THR A 38 -9.33 -6.25 -2.72
N PHE A 39 -8.48 -7.22 -2.45
CA PHE A 39 -7.03 -7.11 -2.46
C PHE A 39 -6.49 -7.85 -3.68
N ASP A 40 -5.65 -7.19 -4.47
CA ASP A 40 -4.89 -7.83 -5.55
C ASP A 40 -3.41 -7.48 -5.41
N ILE A 41 -2.57 -8.50 -5.23
CA ILE A 41 -1.13 -8.40 -5.01
C ILE A 41 -0.43 -9.20 -6.09
N SER A 42 0.48 -8.56 -6.83
CA SER A 42 1.27 -9.23 -7.84
C SER A 42 2.74 -8.83 -7.80
N VAL A 43 3.59 -9.69 -8.33
CA VAL A 43 5.00 -9.46 -8.57
C VAL A 43 5.35 -10.04 -9.94
N PRO A 44 6.28 -9.44 -10.72
CA PRO A 44 6.72 -10.07 -11.95
C PRO A 44 7.16 -11.50 -11.68
N GLN A 45 6.73 -12.41 -12.55
CA GLN A 45 6.89 -13.84 -12.31
C GLN A 45 8.32 -14.20 -11.95
N THR A 46 9.35 -13.54 -12.47
CA THR A 46 10.77 -13.83 -12.24
C THR A 46 11.33 -13.30 -10.91
N ASP A 47 10.61 -12.42 -10.24
CA ASP A 47 11.23 -11.51 -9.28
C ASP A 47 11.17 -12.00 -7.85
N ALA A 48 10.08 -12.65 -7.39
CA ALA A 48 9.99 -13.20 -6.04
C ALA A 48 8.89 -14.28 -5.91
N ASP A 49 8.93 -15.04 -4.81
CA ASP A 49 7.85 -15.88 -4.28
C ASP A 49 7.12 -15.14 -3.15
N ILE A 50 5.82 -14.88 -3.30
CA ILE A 50 5.00 -14.23 -2.27
C ILE A 50 4.70 -15.23 -1.15
N LEU A 51 5.29 -15.00 0.03
CA LEU A 51 5.11 -15.86 1.21
C LEU A 51 4.14 -15.29 2.24
N GLY A 52 4.03 -13.96 2.31
CA GLY A 52 3.16 -13.30 3.27
C GLY A 52 2.63 -11.96 2.76
N ILE A 53 1.38 -11.68 3.09
CA ILE A 53 0.70 -10.41 2.79
C ILE A 53 0.18 -9.87 4.12
N ALA A 54 0.47 -8.62 4.43
CA ALA A 54 0.12 -7.97 5.68
C ALA A 54 -0.57 -6.62 5.44
N PHE A 55 -1.41 -6.22 6.38
CA PHE A 55 -2.00 -4.88 6.42
C PHE A 55 -2.38 -4.47 7.84
N SER A 56 -2.50 -3.16 8.05
CA SER A 56 -3.00 -2.53 9.27
C SER A 56 -3.97 -1.41 8.95
N THR A 57 -4.89 -1.19 9.89
CA THR A 57 -5.94 -0.18 9.85
C THR A 57 -5.87 0.77 11.05
N ASP A 58 -6.18 2.05 10.85
CA ASP A 58 -6.27 3.08 11.90
C ASP A 58 -7.70 3.16 12.42
N GLY A 59 -8.13 2.19 13.23
CA GLY A 59 -9.52 2.22 13.67
C GLY A 59 -9.97 1.20 14.70
N ALA A 60 -11.02 1.59 15.42
CA ALA A 60 -11.59 0.96 16.61
C ALA A 60 -12.15 -0.48 16.45
N THR A 61 -12.11 -1.03 15.23
CA THR A 61 -12.59 -2.38 14.90
C THR A 61 -11.42 -3.19 14.35
N GLU A 62 -10.69 -3.87 15.23
CA GLU A 62 -9.59 -4.75 14.81
C GLU A 62 -10.14 -5.97 14.05
N TYR A 63 -9.46 -6.34 12.96
CA TYR A 63 -9.62 -7.67 12.40
C TYR A 63 -9.03 -8.70 13.38
N THR A 64 -9.78 -9.77 13.61
CA THR A 64 -9.48 -10.85 14.54
C THR A 64 -9.90 -12.18 13.91
N ALA A 65 -9.50 -13.28 14.53
CA ALA A 65 -9.94 -14.61 14.09
C ALA A 65 -11.48 -14.80 14.10
N GLY A 66 -12.21 -13.99 14.87
CA GLY A 66 -13.66 -14.10 15.00
C GLY A 66 -14.48 -13.29 14.00
N ASN A 67 -13.87 -12.30 13.33
CA ASN A 67 -14.56 -11.39 12.42
C ASN A 67 -13.87 -11.22 11.05
N LEU A 68 -12.68 -11.80 10.83
CA LEU A 68 -12.07 -11.86 9.50
C LEU A 68 -12.85 -12.82 8.61
N ASP A 69 -13.64 -12.27 7.69
CA ASP A 69 -14.42 -13.01 6.70
C ASP A 69 -13.71 -12.98 5.32
N LEU A 70 -12.71 -13.85 5.19
CA LEU A 70 -11.91 -14.02 3.98
C LEU A 70 -12.67 -14.85 2.93
N MET A 71 -12.88 -14.28 1.74
CA MET A 71 -13.53 -14.94 0.60
C MET A 71 -12.70 -14.79 -0.67
N ASN A 72 -13.06 -15.59 -1.68
CA ASN A 72 -12.50 -15.50 -3.05
C ASN A 72 -10.97 -15.53 -3.11
N PHE A 73 -10.33 -16.17 -2.13
CA PHE A 73 -8.88 -16.28 -2.10
C PHE A 73 -8.41 -17.10 -3.29
N SER A 74 -7.43 -16.57 -4.02
CA SER A 74 -6.72 -17.24 -5.09
C SER A 74 -5.25 -16.82 -5.04
N ALA A 75 -4.34 -17.78 -5.05
CA ALA A 75 -2.91 -17.53 -5.26
C ALA A 75 -2.41 -18.38 -6.42
N LEU A 76 -1.90 -17.76 -7.47
CA LEU A 76 -1.41 -18.40 -8.69
C LEU A 76 0.11 -18.59 -8.62
N ALA A 77 0.55 -19.83 -8.81
CA ALA A 77 1.94 -20.21 -8.86
C ALA A 77 2.47 -20.28 -10.30
N ARG A 78 3.80 -20.22 -10.45
CA ARG A 78 4.49 -20.27 -11.76
C ARG A 78 4.19 -21.52 -12.58
N ASP A 79 3.96 -22.66 -11.92
CA ASP A 79 3.60 -23.92 -12.59
C ASP A 79 2.14 -23.96 -13.06
N GLY A 80 1.38 -22.89 -12.82
CA GLY A 80 -0.03 -22.76 -13.16
C GLY A 80 -0.97 -23.37 -12.11
N SER A 81 -0.45 -23.88 -11.01
CA SER A 81 -1.27 -24.32 -9.89
C SER A 81 -1.85 -23.12 -9.12
N THR A 82 -2.97 -23.34 -8.46
CA THR A 82 -3.67 -22.31 -7.68
C THR A 82 -3.96 -22.81 -6.28
N ALA A 83 -3.68 -21.98 -5.26
CA ALA A 83 -4.17 -22.20 -3.91
C ALA A 83 -5.45 -21.39 -3.67
N SER A 84 -6.44 -22.00 -3.02
CA SER A 84 -7.76 -21.39 -2.76
C SER A 84 -7.94 -20.92 -1.32
N ALA A 85 -6.88 -20.95 -0.51
CA ALA A 85 -6.86 -20.45 0.86
C ALA A 85 -5.42 -20.14 1.29
N PRO A 86 -5.21 -19.18 2.22
CA PRO A 86 -3.92 -18.98 2.85
C PRO A 86 -3.57 -20.19 3.72
N THR A 87 -2.28 -20.46 3.88
CA THR A 87 -1.79 -21.55 4.75
C THR A 87 -1.76 -21.14 6.24
N GLY A 88 -2.05 -19.87 6.55
CA GLY A 88 -2.21 -19.38 7.92
C GLY A 88 -2.67 -17.93 7.95
N THR A 89 -3.30 -17.55 9.06
CA THR A 89 -3.74 -16.18 9.34
C THR A 89 -3.31 -15.82 10.74
N PHE A 90 -2.69 -14.65 10.88
CA PHE A 90 -2.12 -14.16 12.13
C PHE A 90 -2.63 -12.75 12.39
N PHE A 91 -2.80 -12.41 13.66
CA PHE A 91 -3.40 -11.15 14.09
C PHE A 91 -2.50 -10.44 15.08
N ASN A 92 -2.42 -9.11 14.98
CA ASN A 92 -1.61 -8.26 15.86
C ASN A 92 -0.18 -8.84 16.06
N SER A 93 0.44 -9.22 14.96
CA SER A 93 1.68 -9.99 14.95
C SER A 93 2.66 -9.45 13.91
N ASN A 94 3.94 -9.71 14.13
CA ASN A 94 5.01 -9.60 13.15
C ASN A 94 5.64 -10.97 12.85
N ASP A 95 5.17 -12.03 13.52
CA ASP A 95 5.61 -13.40 13.35
C ASP A 95 4.46 -14.28 12.85
N CYS A 96 4.66 -14.86 11.67
CA CYS A 96 3.80 -15.85 11.05
C CYS A 96 4.56 -17.14 10.69
N GLY A 97 5.71 -17.35 11.35
CA GLY A 97 6.56 -18.52 11.18
C GLY A 97 7.59 -18.41 10.05
N ALA A 98 8.20 -19.55 9.75
CA ALA A 98 9.27 -19.66 8.76
C ALA A 98 8.80 -19.22 7.36
N GLY A 99 9.54 -18.29 6.77
CA GLY A 99 9.26 -17.74 5.43
C GLY A 99 8.32 -16.54 5.40
N CYS A 100 7.47 -16.34 6.41
CA CYS A 100 6.44 -15.27 6.38
C CYS A 100 6.75 -14.09 7.31
N ASN A 101 7.54 -14.28 8.37
CA ASN A 101 7.72 -13.25 9.43
C ASN A 101 8.27 -11.89 8.93
N PHE A 102 7.74 -10.83 9.53
CA PHE A 102 8.08 -9.41 9.32
C PHE A 102 8.97 -8.85 10.46
N ASN A 103 9.75 -9.71 11.13
CA ASN A 103 10.65 -9.28 12.20
C ASN A 103 11.65 -8.22 11.68
N GLY A 104 11.74 -7.09 12.39
CA GLY A 104 12.62 -5.96 12.04
C GLY A 104 11.93 -4.85 11.23
N VAL A 105 10.69 -5.06 10.76
CA VAL A 105 9.90 -4.02 10.10
C VAL A 105 9.44 -2.98 11.13
N PRO A 106 9.73 -1.68 10.95
CA PRO A 106 9.55 -0.64 11.97
C PRO A 106 8.09 -0.30 12.25
N VAL A 107 7.18 -0.64 11.33
CA VAL A 107 5.74 -0.37 11.41
C VAL A 107 4.95 -1.55 11.99
N SER A 108 5.62 -2.60 12.44
CA SER A 108 4.99 -3.79 13.03
C SER A 108 4.69 -3.62 14.53
N PRO A 109 3.72 -4.37 15.11
CA PRO A 109 2.97 -5.49 14.53
C PRO A 109 1.95 -5.07 13.48
N PHE A 110 1.65 -5.98 12.54
CA PHE A 110 0.53 -5.82 11.59
C PHE A 110 -0.75 -6.38 12.19
N ASP A 111 -1.89 -5.78 11.84
CA ASP A 111 -3.20 -6.18 12.35
C ASP A 111 -3.57 -7.56 11.80
N VAL A 112 -3.30 -7.79 10.52
CA VAL A 112 -3.51 -9.07 9.83
C VAL A 112 -2.28 -9.43 9.02
N ILE A 113 -1.88 -10.71 9.11
CA ILE A 113 -0.96 -11.33 8.17
C ILE A 113 -1.60 -12.60 7.60
N LEU A 114 -1.68 -12.69 6.28
CA LEU A 114 -1.99 -13.91 5.55
C LEU A 114 -0.69 -14.57 5.10
N ARG A 115 -0.46 -15.80 5.56
CA ARG A 115 0.62 -16.64 5.04
C ARG A 115 0.13 -17.37 3.81
N ILE A 116 0.87 -17.22 2.71
CA ILE A 116 0.54 -17.80 1.41
C ILE A 116 1.37 -19.08 1.23
N GLY A 117 2.66 -18.92 0.92
CA GLY A 117 3.60 -20.01 0.74
C GLY A 117 4.38 -20.39 2.01
N SER A 118 5.41 -21.23 1.80
CA SER A 118 6.37 -21.65 2.82
C SER A 118 7.79 -21.40 2.36
N GLN A 119 8.72 -21.26 3.31
CA GLN A 119 10.12 -21.07 2.97
C GLN A 119 10.69 -22.27 2.20
N GLY A 120 11.46 -22.01 1.14
CA GLY A 120 12.23 -23.03 0.43
C GLY A 120 11.43 -23.82 -0.61
N SER A 121 10.30 -23.27 -1.07
CA SER A 121 9.59 -23.76 -2.25
C SER A 121 10.54 -23.85 -3.45
N PRO A 122 10.50 -24.94 -4.26
CA PRO A 122 11.16 -25.01 -5.55
C PRO A 122 10.96 -23.75 -6.42
N LEU A 123 11.87 -23.48 -7.37
CA LEU A 123 11.73 -22.30 -8.25
C LEU A 123 10.45 -22.31 -9.12
N SER A 124 9.77 -23.45 -9.21
CA SER A 124 8.63 -23.69 -10.09
C SER A 124 7.26 -23.45 -9.45
N ASP A 125 7.14 -23.42 -8.13
CA ASP A 125 5.87 -23.29 -7.40
C ASP A 125 5.75 -21.96 -6.65
N TRP A 126 6.52 -20.94 -7.06
CA TRP A 126 6.44 -19.61 -6.49
C TRP A 126 5.11 -18.93 -6.83
N TYR A 127 4.48 -18.37 -5.80
CA TYR A 127 3.30 -17.54 -5.96
C TYR A 127 3.69 -16.14 -6.39
N TYR A 128 3.03 -15.61 -7.42
CA TYR A 128 3.35 -14.29 -7.97
C TYR A 128 2.13 -13.40 -8.17
N ASP A 129 0.93 -13.95 -8.00
CA ASP A 129 -0.33 -13.23 -8.15
C ASP A 129 -1.31 -13.80 -7.11
N VAL A 130 -1.82 -12.94 -6.24
CA VAL A 130 -2.68 -13.29 -5.10
C VAL A 130 -3.83 -12.30 -5.02
N SER A 131 -5.05 -12.81 -4.95
CA SER A 131 -6.24 -12.01 -4.73
C SER A 131 -7.12 -12.59 -3.64
N PHE A 132 -7.81 -11.72 -2.90
CA PHE A 132 -8.79 -12.12 -1.89
C PHE A 132 -9.70 -10.96 -1.50
N ASP A 133 -10.85 -11.30 -0.91
CA ASP A 133 -11.77 -10.33 -0.35
C ASP A 133 -11.87 -10.46 1.17
N ILE A 134 -12.01 -9.35 1.88
CA ILE A 134 -12.38 -9.32 3.30
C ILE A 134 -13.64 -8.47 3.51
N ALA A 135 -14.45 -8.80 4.51
CA ALA A 135 -15.56 -7.93 4.91
C ALA A 135 -15.02 -6.57 5.40
N ASP A 136 -15.69 -5.47 5.04
CA ASP A 136 -15.22 -4.12 5.39
C ASP A 136 -15.34 -3.79 6.89
N LEU A 137 -16.22 -4.49 7.62
CA LEU A 137 -16.55 -4.23 9.02
C LEU A 137 -16.95 -2.78 9.31
N GLY A 138 -17.49 -2.06 8.31
CA GLY A 138 -17.82 -0.65 8.38
C GLY A 138 -16.62 0.30 8.26
N LEU A 139 -15.44 -0.21 7.92
CA LEU A 139 -14.27 0.59 7.55
C LEU A 139 -14.41 1.12 6.12
N SER A 140 -13.51 2.01 5.76
CA SER A 140 -13.31 2.63 4.46
C SER A 140 -11.85 2.49 4.01
N LEU A 141 -11.56 2.78 2.74
CA LEU A 141 -10.17 2.78 2.24
C LEU A 141 -9.24 3.77 2.96
N ASN A 142 -9.78 4.79 3.63
CA ASN A 142 -8.97 5.72 4.40
C ASN A 142 -8.45 5.13 5.70
N ASP A 143 -9.09 4.06 6.19
CA ASP A 143 -8.69 3.41 7.43
C ASP A 143 -7.44 2.54 7.23
N PHE A 144 -7.06 2.16 6.00
CA PHE A 144 -5.79 1.46 5.76
C PHE A 144 -4.60 2.42 5.91
N VAL A 145 -3.67 2.05 6.78
CA VAL A 145 -2.50 2.87 7.12
C VAL A 145 -1.16 2.21 6.84
N THR A 146 -1.11 0.89 6.76
CA THR A 146 0.14 0.18 6.45
C THR A 146 -0.16 -1.09 5.68
N VAL A 147 0.67 -1.41 4.70
CA VAL A 147 0.69 -2.71 4.02
C VAL A 147 2.10 -3.29 4.01
N GLY A 148 2.19 -4.61 3.88
CA GLY A 148 3.46 -5.31 3.80
C GLY A 148 3.39 -6.56 2.93
N ILE A 149 4.51 -6.89 2.30
CA ILE A 149 4.74 -8.12 1.56
C ILE A 149 6.03 -8.76 2.04
N ARG A 150 5.97 -10.07 2.27
CA ARG A 150 7.14 -10.90 2.51
C ARG A 150 7.42 -11.74 1.28
N GLY A 151 8.55 -11.51 0.61
CA GLY A 151 8.97 -12.28 -0.54
C GLY A 151 10.24 -13.10 -0.32
N GLN A 152 10.33 -14.28 -0.92
CA GLN A 152 11.55 -15.07 -0.93
C GLN A 152 12.09 -15.25 -2.34
N SER A 153 13.39 -15.54 -2.41
CA SER A 153 14.14 -15.77 -3.63
C SER A 153 14.01 -14.59 -4.57
N VAL A 154 14.10 -13.42 -3.95
CA VAL A 154 14.06 -12.13 -4.61
C VAL A 154 15.24 -12.07 -5.56
N PHE A 155 14.94 -11.93 -6.85
CA PHE A 155 15.89 -12.03 -7.96
C PHE A 155 16.74 -13.33 -7.95
N GLY A 156 16.20 -14.40 -7.39
CA GLY A 156 16.80 -15.74 -7.38
C GLY A 156 17.61 -16.11 -6.13
N GLU A 157 17.93 -15.16 -5.25
CA GLU A 157 18.89 -15.41 -4.15
C GLU A 157 18.48 -14.82 -2.80
N ASP A 158 17.80 -13.67 -2.77
CA ASP A 158 17.58 -12.90 -1.55
C ASP A 158 16.16 -13.05 -0.97
N SER A 159 15.81 -12.23 0.00
CA SER A 159 14.47 -12.17 0.57
C SER A 159 14.18 -10.77 1.06
N ASP A 160 12.97 -10.27 0.86
CA ASP A 160 12.60 -8.91 1.24
C ASP A 160 11.43 -8.85 2.22
N LYS A 161 11.40 -7.76 2.99
CA LYS A 161 10.28 -7.42 3.87
C LYS A 161 9.80 -6.04 3.45
N ALA A 162 9.18 -6.01 2.28
CA ALA A 162 8.62 -4.82 1.70
C ALA A 162 7.46 -4.32 2.58
N TYR A 163 7.46 -3.03 2.91
CA TYR A 163 6.35 -2.39 3.60
C TYR A 163 6.14 -0.98 3.07
N GLN A 164 4.93 -0.46 3.29
CA GLN A 164 4.59 0.91 2.94
C GLN A 164 3.58 1.46 3.93
N GLU A 165 3.83 2.69 4.40
CA GLU A 165 2.84 3.50 5.12
C GLU A 165 1.94 4.22 4.10
N ILE A 166 0.64 4.24 4.37
CA ILE A 166 -0.40 4.80 3.50
C ILE A 166 -0.89 6.13 4.11
N PRO A 167 -0.25 7.28 3.81
CA PRO A 167 -0.69 8.58 4.31
C PRO A 167 -2.05 8.96 3.74
N GLU A 168 -2.85 9.70 4.51
CA GLU A 168 -4.22 10.14 4.17
C GLU A 168 -4.39 10.56 2.70
N CYS A 169 -3.45 11.36 2.20
CA CYS A 169 -3.38 11.77 0.79
C CYS A 169 -1.98 11.44 0.22
N PRO A 170 -1.80 10.28 -0.43
CA PRO A 170 -0.51 9.85 -0.91
C PRO A 170 -0.08 10.56 -2.20
N ASN A 171 1.23 10.62 -2.40
CA ASN A 171 1.85 11.22 -3.58
C ASN A 171 2.13 10.12 -4.62
N ALA A 172 1.51 10.22 -5.80
CA ALA A 172 1.72 9.29 -6.91
C ALA A 172 3.19 9.15 -7.32
N LEU A 173 4.02 10.18 -7.15
CA LEU A 173 5.47 10.12 -7.41
C LEU A 173 6.23 9.20 -6.45
N ALA A 174 5.63 8.85 -5.31
CA ALA A 174 6.14 7.85 -4.37
C ALA A 174 5.58 6.45 -4.67
N GLY A 175 5.00 6.22 -5.86
CA GLY A 175 4.43 4.93 -6.25
C GLY A 175 3.21 4.54 -5.42
N LEU A 176 2.47 5.51 -4.89
CA LEU A 176 1.31 5.31 -4.03
C LEU A 176 0.17 6.22 -4.47
N THR A 177 -0.99 5.65 -4.77
CA THR A 177 -2.20 6.41 -5.10
C THR A 177 -3.37 6.02 -4.21
N ARG A 178 -4.18 7.00 -3.82
CA ARG A 178 -5.49 6.85 -3.17
C ARG A 178 -6.39 8.01 -3.58
N ASP A 179 -7.68 7.75 -3.77
CA ASP A 179 -8.66 8.81 -4.02
C ASP A 179 -8.73 9.77 -2.84
N CYS A 180 -8.25 11.00 -3.05
CA CYS A 180 -8.16 12.04 -2.01
C CYS A 180 -9.40 12.95 -2.05
N PRO A 181 -10.29 12.93 -1.03
CA PRO A 181 -11.49 13.77 -1.03
C PRO A 181 -11.18 15.27 -1.01
N ASN A 182 -10.03 15.66 -0.46
CA ASN A 182 -9.62 17.06 -0.27
C ASN A 182 -8.51 17.52 -1.24
N GLY A 183 -8.12 16.69 -2.21
CA GLY A 183 -6.97 16.95 -3.08
C GLY A 183 -5.63 16.98 -2.34
N PRO A 184 -4.49 16.85 -3.03
CA PRO A 184 -3.19 17.13 -2.41
C PRO A 184 -3.18 18.61 -1.94
N PRO A 185 -2.52 18.93 -0.81
CA PRO A 185 -2.39 20.32 -0.39
C PRO A 185 -1.78 21.14 -1.53
N GLU A 186 -2.46 22.22 -1.94
CA GLU A 186 -1.97 23.12 -2.98
C GLU A 186 -0.60 23.66 -2.55
N VAL A 187 0.48 23.16 -3.15
CA VAL A 187 1.81 23.76 -3.01
C VAL A 187 1.80 25.01 -3.88
N PRO A 188 1.94 26.23 -3.30
CA PRO A 188 1.97 27.44 -4.12
C PRO A 188 3.14 27.36 -5.08
N GLU A 189 2.88 27.37 -6.39
CA GLU A 189 3.94 27.33 -7.38
C GLU A 189 4.93 28.47 -7.12
N PRO A 190 6.26 28.24 -7.21
CA PRO A 190 7.26 29.24 -6.89
C PRO A 190 7.14 30.55 -7.70
N ALA A 191 6.44 30.50 -8.85
CA ALA A 191 6.11 31.69 -9.65
C ALA A 191 5.17 32.67 -8.92
N SER A 192 4.26 32.17 -8.08
CA SER A 192 3.27 33.00 -7.36
C SER A 192 3.91 33.82 -6.23
N LEU A 193 4.97 33.28 -5.59
CA LEU A 193 5.77 33.99 -4.58
C LEU A 193 6.65 35.09 -5.19
N GLY A 194 7.16 34.86 -6.41
CA GLY A 194 7.94 35.85 -7.16
C GLY A 194 7.12 37.08 -7.58
N LEU A 195 5.86 36.89 -7.98
CA LEU A 195 4.96 37.98 -8.35
C LEU A 195 4.55 38.84 -7.13
N PHE A 196 4.35 38.23 -5.97
CA PHE A 196 4.00 38.97 -4.74
C PHE A 196 5.18 39.82 -4.23
N LEU A 197 6.41 39.31 -4.30
CA LEU A 197 7.62 40.03 -3.89
C LEU A 197 7.99 41.17 -4.85
N MET A 198 7.75 41.03 -6.17
CA MET A 198 7.95 42.14 -7.11
C MET A 198 6.91 43.25 -6.98
N GLY A 199 5.68 42.93 -6.55
CA GLY A 199 4.63 43.93 -6.30
C GLY A 199 4.99 44.92 -5.19
N MET A 200 5.69 44.47 -4.14
CA MET A 200 6.07 45.34 -3.02
C MET A 200 7.32 46.20 -3.27
N ALA A 201 8.21 45.79 -4.20
CA ALA A 201 9.35 46.61 -4.60
C ALA A 201 8.95 47.82 -5.48
N GLY A 202 7.87 47.70 -6.26
CA GLY A 202 7.38 48.78 -7.13
C GLY A 202 6.74 49.97 -6.38
N VAL A 203 6.07 49.71 -5.26
CA VAL A 203 5.36 50.75 -4.49
C VAL A 203 6.34 51.66 -3.72
N GLY A 204 7.49 51.12 -3.29
CA GLY A 204 8.52 51.89 -2.57
C GLY A 204 9.27 52.92 -3.42
N TRP A 205 9.41 52.68 -4.73
CA TRP A 205 10.06 53.64 -5.65
C TRP A 205 9.11 54.72 -6.20
N GLY A 206 7.80 54.43 -6.31
CA GLY A 206 6.81 55.41 -6.74
C GLY A 206 6.61 56.57 -5.75
N MET A 207 6.60 56.27 -4.45
CA MET A 207 6.38 57.30 -3.40
C MET A 207 7.57 58.24 -3.17
N ARG A 208 8.80 57.86 -3.55
CA ARG A 208 9.97 58.75 -3.42
C ARG A 208 10.05 59.85 -4.49
N ARG A 209 9.35 59.71 -5.62
CA ARG A 209 9.35 60.71 -6.71
C ARG A 209 8.35 61.84 -6.53
N GLN A 210 7.30 61.68 -5.72
CA GLN A 210 6.28 62.72 -5.52
C GLN A 210 6.59 63.74 -4.41
N ARG A 211 7.75 63.65 -3.72
CA ARG A 211 8.19 64.65 -2.73
C ARG A 211 9.22 65.68 -3.24
N LYS A 212 9.43 65.75 -4.55
CA LYS A 212 10.23 66.82 -5.20
C LYS A 212 9.49 67.40 -6.40
N GLN A 213 8.39 68.10 -6.12
CA GLN A 213 7.89 69.22 -6.91
C GLN A 213 7.42 70.29 -5.94
#